data_AF-A0A1Y3AUQ9-F1
#
_entry.id   AF-A0A1Y3AUQ9-F1
#
_cell.length_a   1.000
_cell.length_b   1.000
_cell.length_c   1.000
_cell.angle_alpha   90.00
_cell.angle_beta   90.00
_cell.angle_gamma   90.00
#
_symmetry.space_group_name_H-M   'P 1'
#
loop_
_entity.id
_entity.type
_entity.pdbx_description
1 polymer ?
#
loop_
_entity_poly.entity_id
_entity_poly.type
_entity_poly.pdbx_seq_one_letter_code
_entity_poly.pdbx_strand_id
1 'polypeptide(L)'
;MVKPEKYTLASTNNAMNDQIKVSCTLFADNITHADINIRLHKHPQVNHRTIVQNDCQWKLHQILDASNHLLSALNILDMPPLRFNNEIKKFDFKTAEEVIELINNIMICLDRGRKSLIVPKKRSIEELQRSSNMKSLQPPLPNDLAISFYIQANKLVCAVYHMYKDGSGEKRFDISQAEISIPWLNEALFSMAVNFANDNLVKITCDQVSNDGHCIENLISNSPDVSRNGFLVEYFIRPPVTVIIDFIKYSVDLMYLELGLRLRVHKSNGIEIYTKRCSSDYVLVGRYKDQTPDILTVVNGGYRMNNLLPSHDKIYSNAHYISRKNWRNCFDIKSIKIRIISSENSSVPCLGFLNIYGKPSSLKENDLAQFLAMIQQCDIQPNIVEENEKRLDPSELEQLAPLEFIDSITNEMMLTPYLLPSNKNIDKTTLERYLDGKILEKSKDPFTNIPFSNTHQPRINHELKSRIDLFISTNGQSEIERRQNLRNRLLNNS
;
A
#
# COMPACT_ATOMS: atom_id res chain seq x y z
N MET A 1 -11.54 25.18 8.50
CA MET A 1 -12.86 24.61 8.87
C MET A 1 -13.48 24.02 7.61
N VAL A 2 -13.71 22.71 7.59
CA VAL A 2 -14.34 22.02 6.45
C VAL A 2 -15.79 22.49 6.36
N LYS A 3 -16.21 23.00 5.19
CA LYS A 3 -17.60 23.42 4.96
C LYS A 3 -18.40 22.19 4.48
N PRO A 4 -19.69 22.05 4.87
CA PRO A 4 -20.55 21.02 4.30
C PRO A 4 -20.77 21.30 2.81
N GLU A 5 -20.49 20.32 1.96
CA GLU A 5 -20.58 20.45 0.51
C GLU A 5 -21.71 19.59 -0.04
N LYS A 6 -22.42 20.13 -1.04
CA LYS A 6 -23.55 19.44 -1.69
C LYS A 6 -23.08 18.83 -3.00
N TYR A 7 -23.43 17.56 -3.17
CA TYR A 7 -23.09 16.75 -4.33
C TYR A 7 -24.36 16.15 -4.94
N THR A 8 -24.40 16.06 -6.26
CA THR A 8 -25.48 15.39 -6.99
C THR A 8 -24.89 14.25 -7.79
N LEU A 9 -25.26 13.02 -7.43
CA LEU A 9 -24.86 11.80 -8.12
C LEU A 9 -25.86 11.50 -9.23
N ALA A 10 -25.33 11.09 -10.38
CA ALA A 10 -26.10 10.67 -11.54
C ALA A 10 -25.77 9.22 -11.89
N SER A 11 -26.76 8.51 -12.44
CA SER A 11 -26.61 7.13 -12.91
C SER A 11 -25.53 7.02 -13.98
N THR A 12 -24.65 6.02 -13.87
CA THR A 12 -23.57 5.78 -14.85
C THR A 12 -23.82 4.60 -15.78
N ASN A 13 -24.70 3.69 -15.41
CA ASN A 13 -25.07 2.54 -16.23
C ASN A 13 -26.53 2.65 -16.69
N ASN A 14 -26.74 2.86 -17.99
CA ASN A 14 -28.05 2.72 -18.65
C ASN A 14 -28.42 1.25 -18.93
N ALA A 15 -27.77 0.30 -18.25
CA ALA A 15 -28.16 -1.09 -18.36
C ALA A 15 -29.56 -1.22 -17.73
N MET A 16 -30.60 -1.29 -18.57
CA MET A 16 -32.02 -1.48 -18.21
C MET A 16 -32.86 -0.22 -17.90
N ASN A 17 -32.54 0.97 -18.45
CA ASN A 17 -33.28 2.23 -18.25
C ASN A 17 -33.38 2.75 -16.80
N ASP A 18 -32.78 2.08 -15.82
CA ASP A 18 -32.88 2.45 -14.41
C ASP A 18 -32.17 3.79 -14.11
N GLN A 19 -32.88 4.68 -13.40
CA GLN A 19 -32.42 6.03 -13.11
C GLN A 19 -32.31 6.22 -11.62
N ILE A 20 -31.08 6.39 -11.14
CA ILE A 20 -30.78 6.80 -9.77
C ILE A 20 -30.30 8.24 -9.80
N LYS A 21 -30.95 9.09 -9.01
CA LYS A 21 -30.53 10.46 -8.77
C LYS A 21 -30.45 10.70 -7.28
N VAL A 22 -29.26 11.05 -6.80
CA VAL A 22 -29.02 11.31 -5.38
C VAL A 22 -28.49 12.71 -5.20
N SER A 23 -29.09 13.48 -4.30
CA SER A 23 -28.56 14.77 -3.84
C SER A 23 -28.12 14.63 -2.39
N CYS A 24 -26.81 14.60 -2.14
CA CYS A 24 -26.28 14.40 -0.79
C CYS A 24 -25.42 15.59 -0.31
N THR A 25 -25.43 15.83 0.99
CA THR A 25 -24.56 16.79 1.68
C THR A 25 -23.53 16.02 2.47
N LEU A 26 -22.26 16.18 2.11
CA LEU A 26 -21.13 15.52 2.73
C LEU A 26 -20.42 16.52 3.66
N PHE A 27 -20.19 16.10 4.90
CA PHE A 27 -19.39 16.81 5.88
C PHE A 27 -18.31 15.87 6.42
N ALA A 28 -17.08 16.04 5.92
CA ALA A 28 -15.95 15.16 6.20
C ALA A 28 -16.29 13.68 5.89
N ASP A 29 -16.35 12.83 6.91
CA ASP A 29 -16.64 11.40 6.84
C ASP A 29 -18.14 11.06 6.95
N ASN A 30 -19.02 12.06 7.06
CA ASN A 30 -20.46 11.85 7.31
C ASN A 30 -21.32 12.44 6.21
N ILE A 31 -22.27 11.64 5.70
CA ILE A 31 -23.36 12.15 4.88
C ILE A 31 -24.48 12.58 5.84
N THR A 32 -24.66 13.89 5.97
CA THR A 32 -25.63 14.49 6.92
C THR A 32 -27.04 14.56 6.34
N HIS A 33 -27.13 14.70 5.02
CA HIS A 33 -28.41 14.69 4.31
C HIS A 33 -28.24 13.99 2.96
N ALA A 34 -29.19 13.15 2.57
CA ALA A 34 -29.23 12.58 1.22
C ALA A 34 -30.69 12.43 0.77
N ASP A 35 -31.05 13.02 -0.36
CA ASP A 35 -32.33 12.79 -1.06
C ASP A 35 -32.08 11.82 -2.21
N ILE A 36 -32.62 10.61 -2.08
CA ILE A 36 -32.37 9.48 -2.97
C ILE A 36 -33.64 9.19 -3.75
N ASN A 37 -33.60 9.39 -5.07
CA ASN A 37 -34.68 9.07 -5.99
C ASN A 37 -34.24 7.92 -6.88
N ILE A 38 -34.98 6.82 -6.83
CA ILE A 38 -34.66 5.56 -7.50
C ILE A 38 -35.81 5.21 -8.45
N ARG A 39 -35.48 4.96 -9.71
CA ARG A 39 -36.40 4.43 -10.71
C ARG A 39 -35.91 3.07 -11.19
N LEU A 40 -36.64 2.00 -10.85
CA LEU A 40 -36.31 0.61 -11.19
C LEU A 40 -37.43 0.02 -12.06
N HIS A 41 -37.15 -0.24 -13.34
CA HIS A 41 -38.15 -0.69 -14.33
C HIS A 41 -38.62 -2.12 -14.09
N LYS A 42 -37.76 -2.97 -13.50
CA LYS A 42 -38.07 -4.37 -13.20
C LYS A 42 -38.78 -4.58 -11.87
N HIS A 43 -38.90 -3.53 -11.05
CA HIS A 43 -39.52 -3.62 -9.73
C HIS A 43 -41.02 -3.29 -9.82
N PRO A 44 -41.92 -3.99 -9.10
CA PRO A 44 -43.38 -3.75 -9.16
C PRO A 44 -43.77 -2.32 -8.79
N GLN A 45 -43.01 -1.67 -7.91
CA GLN A 45 -43.05 -0.22 -7.71
C GLN A 45 -41.87 0.43 -8.43
N VAL A 46 -42.15 1.14 -9.52
CA VAL A 46 -41.10 1.70 -10.38
C VAL A 46 -40.34 2.83 -9.71
N ASN A 47 -41.02 3.69 -8.92
CA ASN A 47 -40.41 4.87 -8.31
C ASN A 47 -40.33 4.71 -6.79
N HIS A 48 -39.12 4.86 -6.23
CA HIS A 48 -38.87 4.92 -4.80
C HIS A 48 -38.18 6.24 -4.46
N ARG A 49 -38.58 6.86 -3.35
CA ARG A 49 -37.89 8.03 -2.80
C ARG A 49 -37.66 7.81 -1.31
N THR A 50 -36.42 7.98 -0.90
CA THR A 50 -36.03 7.89 0.51
C THR A 50 -35.01 8.98 0.85
N ILE A 51 -35.02 9.42 2.09
CA ILE A 51 -34.13 10.46 2.58
C ILE A 51 -33.30 9.97 3.77
N VAL A 52 -32.07 10.45 3.86
CA VAL A 52 -31.27 10.47 5.09
C VAL A 52 -31.40 11.87 5.68
N GLN A 53 -31.86 11.98 6.93
CA GLN A 53 -32.13 13.26 7.60
C GLN A 53 -31.19 13.47 8.80
N ASN A 54 -30.94 14.73 9.17
CA ASN A 54 -29.88 15.19 10.08
C ASN A 54 -29.71 14.42 11.41
N ASP A 55 -30.76 13.80 11.93
CA ASP A 55 -30.70 13.01 13.19
C ASP A 55 -30.09 11.62 12.98
N CYS A 56 -29.97 11.16 11.74
CA CYS A 56 -29.40 9.87 11.36
C CYS A 56 -28.24 10.09 10.36
N GLN A 57 -27.01 9.98 10.85
CA GLN A 57 -25.81 10.20 10.04
C GLN A 57 -25.36 8.91 9.35
N TRP A 58 -25.14 8.97 8.03
CA TRP A 58 -24.55 7.85 7.30
C TRP A 58 -23.02 7.99 7.29
N LYS A 59 -22.34 7.15 8.09
CA LYS A 59 -20.88 7.21 8.27
C LYS A 59 -20.10 6.48 7.19
N LEU A 60 -19.17 7.19 6.55
CA LEU A 60 -18.23 6.66 5.57
C LEU A 60 -16.92 6.24 6.26
N HIS A 61 -16.91 5.01 6.75
CA HIS A 61 -15.77 4.45 7.49
C HIS A 61 -14.46 4.49 6.69
N GLN A 62 -14.50 4.47 5.35
CA GLN A 62 -13.30 4.57 4.51
C GLN A 62 -12.56 5.90 4.71
N ILE A 63 -13.29 7.02 4.81
CA ILE A 63 -12.70 8.35 5.00
C ILE A 63 -12.14 8.46 6.43
N LEU A 64 -12.84 7.89 7.41
CA LEU A 64 -12.39 7.82 8.80
C LEU A 64 -11.11 6.99 8.94
N ASP A 65 -11.09 5.78 8.36
CA ASP A 65 -9.93 4.88 8.34
C ASP A 65 -8.73 5.59 7.67
N ALA A 66 -8.95 6.27 6.54
CA ALA A 66 -7.90 7.05 5.88
C ALA A 66 -7.36 8.18 6.76
N SER A 67 -8.25 8.92 7.43
CA SER A 67 -7.88 10.02 8.34
C SER A 67 -7.09 9.51 9.55
N ASN A 68 -7.48 8.36 10.12
CA ASN A 68 -6.76 7.74 11.22
C ASN A 68 -5.35 7.29 10.82
N HIS A 69 -5.19 6.77 9.61
CA HIS A 69 -3.88 6.40 9.07
C HIS A 69 -2.99 7.62 8.81
N LEU A 70 -3.56 8.72 8.30
CA LEU A 70 -2.85 9.99 8.15
C LEU A 70 -2.43 10.57 9.50
N LEU A 71 -3.32 10.56 10.49
CA LEU A 71 -3.01 10.99 11.85
C LEU A 71 -1.92 10.12 12.48
N SER A 72 -1.93 8.81 12.21
CA SER A 72 -0.88 7.90 12.66
C SER A 72 0.47 8.25 12.04
N ALA A 73 0.51 8.57 10.74
CA ALA A 73 1.72 9.04 10.07
C ALA A 73 2.25 10.36 10.66
N LEU A 74 1.36 11.29 11.00
CA LEU A 74 1.72 12.55 11.68
C LEU A 74 2.26 12.28 13.09
N ASN A 75 1.61 11.42 13.86
CA ASN A 75 2.08 11.05 15.20
C ASN A 75 3.47 10.39 15.15
N ILE A 76 3.74 9.56 14.15
CA ILE A 76 5.07 8.97 13.94
C ILE A 76 6.14 10.06 13.75
N LEU A 77 5.82 11.16 13.08
CA LEU A 77 6.73 12.31 12.94
C LEU A 77 6.95 13.09 14.26
N ASP A 78 6.02 12.98 15.22
CA ASP A 78 6.04 13.72 16.49
C ASP A 78 6.57 12.89 17.71
N MET A 79 6.82 11.59 17.54
CA MET A 79 7.26 10.69 18.63
C MET A 79 8.76 10.83 18.99
N PRO A 80 9.18 10.85 20.27
CA PRO A 80 10.60 10.78 20.64
C PRO A 80 11.24 9.43 20.22
N PRO A 81 12.51 9.37 19.78
CA PRO A 81 13.55 10.41 19.81
C PRO A 81 13.49 11.41 18.64
N LEU A 82 12.46 11.33 17.80
CA LEU A 82 12.34 11.94 16.48
C LEU A 82 11.96 13.43 16.51
N ARG A 83 12.27 14.15 17.60
CA ARG A 83 11.91 15.57 17.73
C ARG A 83 12.58 16.36 16.60
N PHE A 84 11.76 16.83 15.66
CA PHE A 84 12.20 17.84 14.71
C PHE A 84 12.64 19.07 15.51
N ASN A 85 13.94 19.34 15.52
CA ASN A 85 14.46 20.53 16.18
C ASN A 85 14.10 21.74 15.31
N ASN A 86 13.07 22.47 15.71
CA ASN A 86 12.58 23.65 14.98
C ASN A 86 13.64 24.75 14.81
N GLU A 87 14.63 24.84 15.70
CA GLU A 87 15.70 25.84 15.63
C GLU A 87 16.76 25.45 14.59
N ILE A 88 17.07 24.16 14.48
CA ILE A 88 18.13 23.62 13.59
C ILE A 88 17.55 23.05 12.28
N LYS A 89 16.23 22.94 12.17
CA LYS A 89 15.48 22.28 11.08
C LYS A 89 16.01 20.88 10.74
N LYS A 90 16.36 20.11 11.77
CA LYS A 90 16.89 18.75 11.63
C LYS A 90 16.23 17.80 12.63
N PHE A 91 16.08 16.56 12.21
CA PHE A 91 15.74 15.44 13.08
C PHE A 91 17.02 14.89 13.71
N ASP A 92 16.93 14.51 14.99
CA ASP A 92 18.06 13.96 15.74
C ASP A 92 18.15 12.43 15.54
N PHE A 93 18.55 12.02 14.33
CA PHE A 93 18.80 10.61 14.00
C PHE A 93 20.24 10.23 14.31
N LYS A 94 20.45 9.03 14.85
CA LYS A 94 21.78 8.50 15.17
C LYS A 94 22.30 7.53 14.10
N THR A 95 21.40 6.85 13.40
CA THR A 95 21.75 5.85 12.38
C THR A 95 20.92 6.00 11.10
N ALA A 96 21.40 5.40 10.00
CA ALA A 96 20.66 5.37 8.74
C ALA A 96 19.48 4.38 8.80
N GLU A 97 19.62 3.29 9.54
CA GLU A 97 18.55 2.31 9.79
C GLU A 97 17.32 2.96 10.45
N GLU A 98 17.52 3.83 11.44
CA GLU A 98 16.42 4.59 12.09
C GLU A 98 15.62 5.42 11.07
N VAL A 99 16.30 6.04 10.11
CA VAL A 99 15.65 6.85 9.07
C VAL A 99 14.87 5.96 8.10
N ILE A 100 15.44 4.82 7.70
CA ILE A 100 14.80 3.88 6.79
C ILE A 100 13.55 3.28 7.45
N GLU A 101 13.65 2.86 8.71
CA GLU A 101 12.53 2.32 9.47
C GLU A 101 11.42 3.35 9.64
N LEU A 102 11.76 4.60 9.96
CA LEU A 102 10.81 5.70 10.03
C LEU A 102 10.06 5.90 8.70
N ILE A 103 10.80 6.04 7.60
CA ILE A 103 10.21 6.26 6.28
C ILE A 103 9.33 5.07 5.90
N ASN A 104 9.75 3.85 6.16
CA ASN A 104 8.94 2.65 5.91
C ASN A 104 7.64 2.68 6.72
N ASN A 105 7.69 3.04 8.00
CA ASN A 105 6.50 3.13 8.86
C ASN A 105 5.53 4.21 8.38
N ILE A 106 6.03 5.38 7.98
CA ILE A 106 5.21 6.45 7.39
C ILE A 106 4.60 5.98 6.07
N MET A 107 5.39 5.38 5.19
CA MET A 107 4.93 4.87 3.90
C MET A 107 3.86 3.79 4.06
N ILE A 108 3.99 2.90 5.06
CA ILE A 108 2.96 1.91 5.39
C ILE A 108 1.67 2.60 5.84
N CYS A 109 1.74 3.62 6.69
CA CYS A 109 0.57 4.38 7.11
C CYS A 109 -0.11 5.09 5.93
N LEU A 110 0.67 5.75 5.06
CA LEU A 110 0.15 6.42 3.87
C LEU A 110 -0.48 5.44 2.87
N ASP A 111 0.17 4.28 2.64
CA ASP A 111 -0.35 3.22 1.78
C ASP A 111 -1.66 2.63 2.32
N ARG A 112 -1.75 2.39 3.63
CA ARG A 112 -2.99 1.92 4.28
C ARG A 112 -4.12 2.94 4.16
N GLY A 113 -3.83 4.22 4.39
CA GLY A 113 -4.79 5.31 4.23
C GLY A 113 -5.23 5.51 2.77
N ARG A 114 -4.34 5.26 1.82
CA ARG A 114 -4.67 5.26 0.39
C ARG A 114 -5.55 4.07 0.01
N LYS A 115 -5.18 2.86 0.45
CA LYS A 115 -5.94 1.62 0.17
C LYS A 115 -7.37 1.66 0.70
N SER A 116 -7.60 2.29 1.85
CA SER A 116 -8.96 2.43 2.40
C SER A 116 -9.90 3.28 1.52
N LEU A 117 -9.36 4.22 0.75
CA LEU A 117 -10.12 5.06 -0.19
C LEU A 117 -10.23 4.45 -1.60
N ILE A 118 -9.21 3.72 -2.06
CA ILE A 118 -9.21 3.13 -3.41
C ILE A 118 -10.08 1.87 -3.47
N VAL A 119 -9.98 0.99 -2.48
CA VAL A 119 -10.63 -0.33 -2.52
C VAL A 119 -11.84 -0.33 -1.59
N PRO A 120 -13.08 -0.34 -2.13
CA PRO A 120 -14.26 -0.48 -1.30
C PRO A 120 -14.29 -1.86 -0.63
N LYS A 121 -14.57 -1.88 0.68
CA LYS A 121 -14.72 -3.12 1.44
C LYS A 121 -15.96 -3.88 0.92
N LYS A 122 -15.76 -5.11 0.42
CA LYS A 122 -16.87 -5.99 0.04
C LYS A 122 -17.70 -6.32 1.28
N ARG A 123 -19.00 -6.10 1.21
CA ARG A 123 -19.96 -6.48 2.26
C ARG A 123 -21.01 -7.39 1.67
N SER A 124 -21.47 -8.36 2.45
CA SER A 124 -22.60 -9.19 2.02
C SER A 124 -23.88 -8.34 1.99
N ILE A 125 -24.83 -8.71 1.12
CA ILE A 125 -26.11 -7.98 1.01
C ILE A 125 -26.89 -8.07 2.33
N GLU A 126 -26.78 -9.20 3.04
CA GLU A 126 -27.41 -9.39 4.36
C GLU A 126 -26.81 -8.47 5.43
N GLU A 127 -25.49 -8.22 5.41
CA GLU A 127 -24.84 -7.23 6.27
C GLU A 127 -25.28 -5.80 5.96
N LEU A 128 -25.48 -5.48 4.67
CA LEU A 128 -25.98 -4.17 4.25
C LEU A 128 -27.39 -3.94 4.79
N GLN A 129 -28.29 -4.91 4.64
CA GLN A 129 -29.67 -4.82 5.14
C GLN A 129 -29.76 -4.67 6.67
N ARG A 130 -28.85 -5.31 7.41
CA ARG A 130 -28.81 -5.23 8.88
C ARG A 130 -28.10 -3.98 9.40
N SER A 131 -27.43 -3.23 8.53
CA SER A 131 -26.62 -2.07 8.93
C SER A 131 -27.47 -0.96 9.56
N SER A 132 -26.89 -0.23 10.51
CA SER A 132 -27.50 0.98 11.08
C SER A 132 -27.80 2.04 10.01
N ASN A 133 -26.98 2.07 8.97
CA ASN A 133 -27.13 2.97 7.84
C ASN A 133 -28.44 2.70 7.06
N MET A 134 -28.81 1.45 6.80
CA MET A 134 -30.10 1.15 6.15
C MET A 134 -31.30 1.55 7.03
N LYS A 135 -31.15 1.50 8.36
CA LYS A 135 -32.19 1.95 9.31
C LYS A 135 -32.35 3.47 9.37
N SER A 136 -31.40 4.24 8.84
CA SER A 136 -31.46 5.71 8.78
C SER A 136 -32.38 6.26 7.69
N LEU A 137 -32.82 5.40 6.77
CA LEU A 137 -33.62 5.76 5.61
C LEU A 137 -35.08 6.02 5.99
N GLN A 138 -35.61 7.16 5.54
CA GLN A 138 -37.00 7.55 5.76
C GLN A 138 -37.66 8.00 4.44
N PRO A 139 -38.76 7.38 3.98
CA PRO A 139 -39.34 6.14 4.47
C PRO A 139 -38.36 4.95 4.31
N PRO A 140 -38.53 3.88 5.12
CA PRO A 140 -37.72 2.68 4.98
C PRO A 140 -37.98 2.03 3.62
N LEU A 141 -36.92 1.48 3.02
CA LEU A 141 -37.02 0.75 1.78
C LEU A 141 -37.60 -0.67 1.99
N PRO A 142 -38.21 -1.26 0.95
CA PRO A 142 -38.67 -2.64 1.03
C PRO A 142 -37.49 -3.64 1.11
N ASN A 143 -37.75 -4.84 1.61
CA ASN A 143 -36.72 -5.84 1.96
C ASN A 143 -36.02 -6.49 0.76
N ASP A 144 -36.49 -6.21 -0.46
CA ASP A 144 -35.88 -6.60 -1.72
C ASP A 144 -34.92 -5.53 -2.28
N LEU A 145 -34.82 -4.37 -1.62
CA LEU A 145 -33.90 -3.30 -1.96
C LEU A 145 -32.88 -3.05 -0.86
N ALA A 146 -31.63 -2.81 -1.24
CA ALA A 146 -30.58 -2.33 -0.33
C ALA A 146 -29.80 -1.18 -0.98
N ILE A 147 -29.41 -0.20 -0.17
CA ILE A 147 -28.56 0.93 -0.59
C ILE A 147 -27.20 0.84 0.11
N SER A 148 -26.15 1.17 -0.61
CA SER A 148 -24.81 1.36 -0.04
C SER A 148 -24.14 2.60 -0.62
N PHE A 149 -23.64 3.47 0.25
CA PHE A 149 -22.67 4.50 -0.11
C PHE A 149 -21.26 4.02 0.20
N TYR A 150 -20.36 4.11 -0.78
CA TYR A 150 -18.95 3.81 -0.61
C TYR A 150 -18.08 4.76 -1.45
N ILE A 151 -16.81 4.85 -1.09
CA ILE A 151 -15.81 5.59 -1.85
C ILE A 151 -15.04 4.61 -2.74
N GLN A 152 -14.88 4.99 -4.00
CA GLN A 152 -14.03 4.29 -4.97
C GLN A 152 -13.06 5.30 -5.57
N ALA A 153 -11.84 5.32 -5.04
CA ALA A 153 -10.84 6.35 -5.31
C ALA A 153 -11.41 7.76 -5.04
N ASN A 154 -11.52 8.62 -6.05
CA ASN A 154 -12.03 9.98 -5.92
C ASN A 154 -13.55 10.08 -6.07
N LYS A 155 -14.26 8.96 -6.26
CA LYS A 155 -15.71 8.94 -6.50
C LYS A 155 -16.47 8.50 -5.26
N LEU A 156 -17.53 9.23 -4.93
CA LEU A 156 -18.59 8.75 -4.05
C LEU A 156 -19.61 8.02 -4.91
N VAL A 157 -19.82 6.75 -4.59
CA VAL A 157 -20.73 5.86 -5.32
C VAL A 157 -21.89 5.51 -4.40
N CYS A 158 -23.11 5.63 -4.93
CA CYS A 158 -24.33 5.09 -4.34
C CYS A 158 -24.77 3.90 -5.19
N ALA A 159 -24.68 2.71 -4.62
CA ALA A 159 -25.16 1.47 -5.23
C ALA A 159 -26.49 1.05 -4.63
N VAL A 160 -27.44 0.71 -5.50
CA VAL A 160 -28.74 0.13 -5.18
C VAL A 160 -28.74 -1.31 -5.66
N TYR A 161 -29.00 -2.23 -4.74
CA TYR A 161 -29.10 -3.66 -4.98
C TYR A 161 -30.58 -4.03 -5.02
N HIS A 162 -31.04 -4.59 -6.14
CA HIS A 162 -32.39 -5.12 -6.30
C HIS A 162 -32.35 -6.64 -6.30
N MET A 163 -32.97 -7.25 -5.30
CA MET A 163 -33.00 -8.69 -5.09
C MET A 163 -34.28 -9.29 -5.65
N TYR A 164 -34.16 -10.30 -6.51
CA TYR A 164 -35.30 -11.04 -7.04
C TYR A 164 -35.00 -12.53 -7.06
N LYS A 165 -36.06 -13.35 -7.11
CA LYS A 165 -35.93 -14.78 -7.35
C LYS A 165 -36.06 -15.02 -8.86
N ASP A 166 -35.10 -15.71 -9.44
CA ASP A 166 -35.19 -16.12 -10.84
C ASP A 166 -36.23 -17.24 -11.01
N GLY A 167 -36.64 -17.57 -12.24
CA GLY A 167 -37.60 -18.63 -12.53
C GLY A 167 -37.22 -20.02 -12.01
N SER A 168 -35.94 -20.23 -11.69
CA SER A 168 -35.39 -21.43 -11.04
C SER A 168 -35.49 -21.43 -9.51
N GLY A 169 -35.97 -20.35 -8.89
CA GLY A 169 -36.05 -20.18 -7.44
C GLY A 169 -34.77 -19.68 -6.77
N GLU A 170 -33.66 -19.51 -7.52
CA GLU A 170 -32.42 -18.94 -6.99
C GLU A 170 -32.52 -17.43 -6.78
N LYS A 171 -31.90 -16.93 -5.69
CA LYS A 171 -31.81 -15.49 -5.41
C LYS A 171 -30.76 -14.86 -6.32
N ARG A 172 -31.18 -13.94 -7.19
CA ARG A 172 -30.30 -13.09 -8.00
C ARG A 172 -30.42 -11.63 -7.55
N PHE A 173 -29.43 -10.83 -7.93
CA PHE A 173 -29.44 -9.40 -7.65
C PHE A 173 -28.95 -8.60 -8.86
N ASP A 174 -29.63 -7.50 -9.14
CA ASP A 174 -29.20 -6.49 -10.11
C ASP A 174 -28.62 -5.30 -9.33
N ILE A 175 -27.53 -4.71 -9.84
CA ILE A 175 -26.86 -3.55 -9.24
C ILE A 175 -27.05 -2.35 -10.15
N SER A 176 -27.65 -1.29 -9.61
CA SER A 176 -27.73 0.02 -10.25
C SER A 176 -26.89 1.01 -9.44
N GLN A 177 -26.10 1.85 -10.10
CA GLN A 177 -25.17 2.76 -9.41
C GLN A 177 -25.25 4.19 -9.94
N ALA A 178 -25.11 5.15 -9.03
CA ALA A 178 -24.87 6.56 -9.33
C ALA A 178 -23.55 7.00 -8.68
N GLU A 179 -22.79 7.83 -9.35
CA GLU A 179 -21.49 8.28 -8.85
C GLU A 179 -21.26 9.78 -9.05
N ILE A 180 -20.36 10.35 -8.25
CA ILE A 180 -19.87 11.73 -8.39
C ILE A 180 -18.41 11.80 -7.96
N SER A 181 -17.61 12.61 -8.65
CA SER A 181 -16.23 12.89 -8.24
C SER A 181 -16.20 13.95 -7.14
N ILE A 182 -15.47 13.69 -6.06
CA ILE A 182 -15.29 14.60 -4.94
C ILE A 182 -13.92 15.30 -5.08
N PRO A 183 -13.86 16.63 -5.29
CA PRO A 183 -12.60 17.33 -5.53
C PRO A 183 -11.58 17.22 -4.40
N TRP A 184 -11.98 17.33 -3.14
CA TRP A 184 -11.03 17.25 -2.03
C TRP A 184 -10.50 15.84 -1.76
N LEU A 185 -11.28 14.79 -2.09
CA LEU A 185 -10.77 13.41 -2.11
C LEU A 185 -9.76 13.23 -3.24
N ASN A 186 -9.98 13.91 -4.37
CA ASN A 186 -9.00 14.01 -5.44
C ASN A 186 -7.70 14.64 -4.90
N GLU A 187 -7.77 15.80 -4.26
CA GLU A 187 -6.59 16.45 -3.66
C GLU A 187 -5.86 15.57 -2.64
N ALA A 188 -6.60 14.85 -1.79
CA ALA A 188 -6.02 13.94 -0.80
C ALA A 188 -5.36 12.70 -1.42
N LEU A 189 -5.99 12.09 -2.44
CA LEU A 189 -5.44 10.92 -3.15
C LEU A 189 -4.28 11.28 -4.09
N PHE A 190 -4.33 12.48 -4.66
CA PHE A 190 -3.39 12.96 -5.66
C PHE A 190 -2.34 13.94 -5.11
N SER A 191 -2.23 14.15 -3.79
CA SER A 191 -1.10 14.89 -3.17
C SER A 191 0.28 14.21 -3.39
N MET A 192 0.38 13.27 -4.33
CA MET A 192 1.60 12.70 -4.85
C MET A 192 1.66 12.99 -6.35
N ALA A 193 2.64 13.78 -6.79
CA ALA A 193 2.98 13.90 -8.20
C ALA A 193 3.13 12.51 -8.83
N VAL A 194 2.73 12.36 -10.10
CA VAL A 194 2.82 11.06 -10.79
C VAL A 194 4.29 10.78 -11.10
N ASN A 195 4.80 9.64 -10.64
CA ASN A 195 6.09 9.12 -11.10
C ASN A 195 5.90 8.46 -12.48
N PHE A 196 6.49 9.06 -13.50
CA PHE A 196 6.48 8.55 -14.87
C PHE A 196 7.51 7.45 -15.12
N ALA A 197 8.43 7.18 -14.18
CA ALA A 197 9.37 6.07 -14.29
C ALA A 197 8.64 4.73 -14.04
N ASN A 198 7.88 4.30 -15.03
CA ASN A 198 7.00 3.13 -14.99
C ASN A 198 6.97 2.46 -16.36
N ASP A 199 7.08 1.13 -16.40
CA ASP A 199 7.04 0.34 -17.63
C ASP A 199 5.79 0.59 -18.51
N ASN A 200 4.65 0.91 -17.91
CA ASN A 200 3.43 1.22 -18.65
C ASN A 200 3.44 2.61 -19.32
N LEU A 201 4.32 3.52 -18.88
CA LEU A 201 4.35 4.93 -19.29
C LEU A 201 5.58 5.27 -20.13
N VAL A 202 6.71 4.61 -19.87
CA VAL A 202 8.00 4.87 -20.51
C VAL A 202 8.62 3.60 -21.05
N LYS A 203 9.36 3.77 -22.15
CA LYS A 203 10.32 2.77 -22.63
C LYS A 203 11.72 3.23 -22.24
N ILE A 204 12.47 2.40 -21.52
CA ILE A 204 13.86 2.69 -21.17
C ILE A 204 14.82 1.86 -22.03
N THR A 205 15.95 2.45 -22.41
CA THR A 205 17.01 1.76 -23.18
C THR A 205 18.38 2.23 -22.70
N CYS A 206 19.38 1.37 -22.81
CA CYS A 206 20.77 1.69 -22.54
C CYS A 206 21.63 1.37 -23.76
N ASP A 207 22.69 2.15 -23.98
CA ASP A 207 23.69 1.92 -25.02
C ASP A 207 24.74 0.85 -24.66
N GLN A 208 24.70 0.31 -23.45
CA GLN A 208 25.68 -0.62 -22.90
C GLN A 208 25.06 -1.89 -22.33
N VAL A 209 25.90 -2.93 -22.18
CA VAL A 209 25.50 -4.23 -21.62
C VAL A 209 25.34 -4.15 -20.11
N SER A 210 24.23 -4.69 -19.60
CA SER A 210 23.93 -4.74 -18.16
C SER A 210 24.55 -5.98 -17.52
N ASN A 211 24.86 -5.89 -16.23
CA ASN A 211 25.27 -7.03 -15.40
C ASN A 211 24.06 -7.90 -15.07
N ASP A 212 24.28 -9.20 -14.82
CA ASP A 212 23.22 -10.16 -14.51
C ASP A 212 22.38 -9.72 -13.30
N GLY A 213 21.06 -9.70 -13.48
CA GLY A 213 20.11 -9.27 -12.45
C GLY A 213 20.02 -7.74 -12.25
N HIS A 214 20.81 -6.95 -12.99
CA HIS A 214 20.89 -5.49 -12.88
C HIS A 214 20.53 -4.77 -14.19
N CYS A 215 19.52 -5.30 -14.90
CA CYS A 215 19.04 -4.75 -16.16
C CYS A 215 18.44 -3.35 -16.01
N ILE A 216 18.41 -2.59 -17.11
CA ILE A 216 17.95 -1.20 -17.11
C ILE A 216 16.44 -1.08 -16.79
N GLU A 217 15.67 -2.12 -17.12
CA GLU A 217 14.23 -2.22 -16.87
C GLU A 217 13.91 -2.24 -15.36
N ASN A 218 14.86 -2.63 -14.51
CA ASN A 218 14.70 -2.58 -13.06
C ASN A 218 14.34 -1.15 -12.57
N LEU A 219 14.85 -0.12 -13.24
CA LEU A 219 14.61 1.29 -12.87
C LEU A 219 13.17 1.76 -13.08
N ILE A 220 12.38 1.04 -13.89
CA ILE A 220 10.99 1.38 -14.23
C ILE A 220 10.01 0.28 -13.79
N SER A 221 10.50 -0.74 -13.08
CA SER A 221 9.69 -1.85 -12.59
C SER A 221 8.76 -1.43 -11.46
N ASN A 222 7.52 -1.92 -11.52
CA ASN A 222 6.52 -1.72 -10.47
C ASN A 222 6.71 -2.65 -9.26
N SER A 223 7.49 -3.72 -9.39
CA SER A 223 7.76 -4.64 -8.29
C SER A 223 8.92 -4.12 -7.42
N PRO A 224 8.72 -3.94 -6.10
CA PRO A 224 9.76 -3.44 -5.20
C PRO A 224 11.01 -4.33 -5.16
N ASP A 225 10.83 -5.65 -5.29
CA ASP A 225 11.94 -6.61 -5.22
C ASP A 225 12.86 -6.50 -6.44
N VAL A 226 12.30 -6.23 -7.61
CA VAL A 226 13.07 -6.04 -8.86
C VAL A 226 13.68 -4.64 -8.91
N SER A 227 12.93 -3.61 -8.51
CA SER A 227 13.43 -2.23 -8.56
C SER A 227 14.57 -1.96 -7.58
N ARG A 228 14.61 -2.68 -6.45
CA ARG A 228 15.74 -2.67 -5.50
C ARG A 228 17.07 -3.14 -6.10
N ASN A 229 17.03 -3.97 -7.15
CA ASN A 229 18.26 -4.41 -7.80
C ASN A 229 18.93 -3.26 -8.56
N GLY A 230 18.16 -2.26 -9.02
CA GLY A 230 18.70 -1.13 -9.77
C GLY A 230 19.41 -1.54 -11.06
N PHE A 231 20.16 -0.60 -11.64
CA PHE A 231 20.89 -0.75 -12.90
C PHE A 231 22.40 -0.70 -12.67
N LEU A 232 23.10 -1.68 -13.22
CA LEU A 232 24.55 -1.80 -13.17
C LEU A 232 25.04 -2.34 -14.51
N VAL A 233 26.03 -1.67 -15.11
CA VAL A 233 26.67 -2.18 -16.33
C VAL A 233 27.70 -3.26 -16.01
N GLU A 234 28.16 -3.99 -17.01
CA GLU A 234 29.24 -4.97 -16.82
C GLU A 234 30.56 -4.34 -16.32
N TYR A 235 31.34 -5.12 -15.58
CA TYR A 235 32.51 -4.63 -14.83
C TYR A 235 33.61 -4.00 -15.72
N PHE A 236 33.68 -4.40 -16.98
CA PHE A 236 34.64 -3.90 -17.97
C PHE A 236 34.18 -2.59 -18.63
N ILE A 237 32.92 -2.18 -18.46
CA ILE A 237 32.40 -0.94 -19.03
C ILE A 237 32.84 0.25 -18.17
N ARG A 238 33.29 1.30 -18.85
CA ARG A 238 33.69 2.58 -18.25
C ARG A 238 32.82 3.71 -18.83
N PRO A 239 32.66 4.83 -18.11
CA PRO A 239 31.97 6.00 -18.65
C PRO A 239 32.54 6.43 -20.02
N PRO A 240 31.71 6.96 -20.94
CA PRO A 240 30.32 7.34 -20.73
C PRO A 240 29.30 6.21 -20.98
N VAL A 241 28.23 6.18 -20.17
CA VAL A 241 27.05 5.30 -20.36
C VAL A 241 25.82 6.17 -20.57
N THR A 242 25.00 5.84 -21.55
CA THR A 242 23.79 6.59 -21.92
C THR A 242 22.54 5.77 -21.67
N VAL A 243 21.63 6.34 -20.88
CA VAL A 243 20.28 5.83 -20.65
C VAL A 243 19.28 6.76 -21.34
N ILE A 244 18.38 6.20 -22.15
CA ILE A 244 17.35 6.93 -22.87
C ILE A 244 15.98 6.45 -22.40
N ILE A 245 15.13 7.40 -22.04
CA ILE A 245 13.78 7.19 -21.52
C ILE A 245 12.82 7.88 -22.49
N ASP A 246 12.03 7.10 -23.21
CA ASP A 246 11.05 7.58 -24.18
C ASP A 246 9.63 7.49 -23.60
N PHE A 247 8.90 8.59 -23.61
CA PHE A 247 7.50 8.62 -23.16
C PHE A 247 6.58 8.16 -24.29
N ILE A 248 5.89 7.05 -24.08
CA ILE A 248 5.21 6.31 -25.16
C ILE A 248 3.92 7.03 -25.60
N LYS A 249 3.04 7.39 -24.65
CA LYS A 249 1.71 7.95 -24.95
C LYS A 249 1.61 9.46 -24.74
N TYR A 250 2.14 9.96 -23.64
CA TYR A 250 1.97 11.36 -23.26
C TYR A 250 3.32 12.08 -23.25
N SER A 251 3.36 13.29 -23.82
CA SER A 251 4.50 14.18 -23.54
C SER A 251 4.44 14.62 -22.08
N VAL A 252 5.59 14.84 -21.45
CA VAL A 252 5.68 15.19 -20.03
C VAL A 252 6.23 16.61 -19.85
N ASP A 253 5.58 17.38 -18.99
CA ASP A 253 6.15 18.57 -18.38
C ASP A 253 6.84 18.15 -17.09
N LEU A 254 8.16 18.29 -17.05
CA LEU A 254 8.98 17.84 -15.93
C LEU A 254 8.85 18.79 -14.75
N MET A 255 8.49 18.27 -13.58
CA MET A 255 8.52 19.00 -12.31
C MET A 255 9.88 18.82 -11.63
N TYR A 256 10.29 17.56 -11.41
CA TYR A 256 11.63 17.23 -10.93
C TYR A 256 12.02 15.79 -11.29
N LEU A 257 13.31 15.53 -11.27
CA LEU A 257 13.93 14.22 -11.52
C LEU A 257 14.75 13.84 -10.28
N GLU A 258 14.65 12.60 -9.81
CA GLU A 258 15.54 12.04 -8.78
C GLU A 258 16.28 10.82 -9.31
N LEU A 259 17.59 10.79 -9.09
CA LEU A 259 18.47 9.69 -9.48
C LEU A 259 19.23 9.18 -8.27
N GLY A 260 19.12 7.89 -7.97
CA GLY A 260 20.01 7.22 -7.03
C GLY A 260 21.35 6.96 -7.70
N LEU A 261 22.40 7.69 -7.32
CA LEU A 261 23.72 7.59 -7.93
C LEU A 261 24.59 6.49 -7.31
N ARG A 262 24.20 6.00 -6.13
CA ARG A 262 24.88 4.91 -5.43
C ARG A 262 24.08 3.61 -5.54
N LEU A 263 24.78 2.53 -5.89
CA LEU A 263 24.25 1.18 -5.84
C LEU A 263 25.31 0.27 -5.20
N ARG A 264 25.03 -0.21 -3.99
CA ARG A 264 25.97 -1.01 -3.19
C ARG A 264 27.31 -0.26 -2.99
N VAL A 265 28.39 -0.81 -3.56
CA VAL A 265 29.76 -0.27 -3.49
C VAL A 265 30.10 0.65 -4.67
N HIS A 266 29.25 0.72 -5.69
CA HIS A 266 29.46 1.53 -6.88
C HIS A 266 28.77 2.88 -6.75
N LYS A 267 29.40 3.92 -7.31
CA LYS A 267 28.83 5.28 -7.30
C LYS A 267 29.17 6.03 -8.58
N SER A 268 28.12 6.51 -9.24
CA SER A 268 28.20 7.45 -10.35
C SER A 268 28.39 8.87 -9.80
N ASN A 269 29.33 9.65 -10.34
CA ASN A 269 29.66 11.00 -9.84
C ASN A 269 29.42 12.11 -10.88
N GLY A 270 29.36 11.75 -12.16
CA GLY A 270 29.14 12.72 -13.24
C GLY A 270 27.89 12.36 -14.02
N ILE A 271 26.92 13.27 -14.06
CA ILE A 271 25.64 13.09 -14.75
C ILE A 271 25.35 14.28 -15.66
N GLU A 272 24.99 14.00 -16.90
CA GLU A 272 24.41 14.97 -17.84
C GLU A 272 22.98 14.58 -18.17
N ILE A 273 22.08 15.55 -18.11
CA ILE A 273 20.67 15.37 -18.42
C ILE A 273 20.33 16.17 -19.67
N TYR A 274 19.82 15.47 -20.67
CA TYR A 274 19.34 16.02 -21.91
C TYR A 274 17.84 15.76 -22.04
N THR A 275 17.10 16.71 -22.60
CA THR A 275 15.68 16.55 -22.92
C THR A 275 15.45 16.73 -24.41
N LYS A 276 14.46 16.02 -24.95
CA LYS A 276 14.05 16.09 -26.34
C LYS A 276 12.55 16.33 -26.43
N ARG A 277 12.15 17.27 -27.28
CA ARG A 277 10.74 17.54 -27.62
C ARG A 277 10.38 16.86 -28.94
N CYS A 278 9.10 16.82 -29.28
CA CYS A 278 8.56 16.04 -30.40
C CYS A 278 9.27 16.26 -31.76
N SER A 279 9.77 17.46 -32.01
CA SER A 279 10.43 17.86 -33.26
C SER A 279 11.83 18.45 -33.07
N SER A 280 12.43 18.32 -31.88
CA SER A 280 13.74 18.90 -31.57
C SER A 280 14.82 17.83 -31.40
N ASP A 281 16.08 18.24 -31.49
CA ASP A 281 17.19 17.44 -30.99
C ASP A 281 17.27 17.46 -29.46
N TYR A 282 18.13 16.59 -28.91
CA TYR A 282 18.44 16.58 -27.47
C TYR A 282 19.17 17.85 -27.06
N VAL A 283 18.63 18.55 -26.07
CA VAL A 283 19.24 19.76 -25.50
C VAL A 283 19.74 19.48 -24.09
N LEU A 284 20.96 19.91 -23.77
CA LEU A 284 21.53 19.79 -22.43
C LEU A 284 20.79 20.69 -21.45
N VAL A 285 20.15 20.09 -20.44
CA VAL A 285 19.38 20.80 -19.42
C VAL A 285 20.19 21.00 -18.14
N GLY A 286 21.04 20.04 -17.80
CA GLY A 286 21.91 20.10 -16.62
C GLY A 286 23.14 19.20 -16.76
N ARG A 287 24.27 19.65 -16.21
CA ARG A 287 25.50 18.88 -16.07
C ARG A 287 25.94 18.99 -14.62
N TYR A 288 26.12 17.84 -13.98
CA TYR A 288 26.46 17.71 -12.57
C TYR A 288 27.74 16.89 -12.47
N LYS A 289 28.77 17.47 -11.87
CA LYS A 289 30.10 16.87 -11.70
C LYS A 289 30.62 17.23 -10.32
N ASP A 290 31.41 16.32 -9.76
CA ASP A 290 32.17 16.44 -8.52
C ASP A 290 31.31 16.60 -7.26
N GLN A 291 31.62 15.79 -6.24
CA GLN A 291 30.93 15.79 -4.94
C GLN A 291 29.41 15.63 -5.04
N THR A 292 28.91 14.87 -6.04
CA THR A 292 27.48 14.65 -6.15
C THR A 292 26.97 13.81 -4.97
N PRO A 293 25.84 14.20 -4.35
CA PRO A 293 25.21 13.40 -3.32
C PRO A 293 24.84 12.01 -3.84
N ASP A 294 24.60 11.06 -2.94
CA ASP A 294 24.16 9.71 -3.31
C ASP A 294 22.79 9.72 -4.03
N ILE A 295 22.01 10.79 -3.83
CA ILE A 295 20.75 11.05 -4.53
C ILE A 295 20.83 12.43 -5.19
N LEU A 296 20.75 12.46 -6.52
CA LEU A 296 20.70 13.69 -7.29
C LEU A 296 19.25 14.08 -7.59
N THR A 297 18.79 15.17 -6.96
CA THR A 297 17.47 15.75 -7.21
C THR A 297 17.60 17.01 -8.08
N VAL A 298 16.97 16.99 -9.26
CA VAL A 298 16.98 18.09 -10.23
C VAL A 298 15.58 18.67 -10.38
N VAL A 299 15.39 19.94 -10.02
CA VAL A 299 14.09 20.59 -9.93
C VAL A 299 13.91 21.62 -11.05
N ASN A 300 12.77 21.54 -11.75
CA ASN A 300 12.35 22.56 -12.71
C ASN A 300 11.62 23.70 -11.99
N GLY A 301 12.35 24.74 -11.59
CA GLY A 301 11.76 25.93 -10.94
C GLY A 301 10.78 26.73 -11.82
N GLY A 302 10.73 26.46 -13.14
CA GLY A 302 9.78 27.08 -14.06
C GLY A 302 8.47 26.29 -14.20
N TYR A 303 8.34 25.13 -13.56
CA TYR A 303 7.21 24.22 -13.71
C TYR A 303 5.88 24.92 -13.38
N ARG A 304 4.93 24.86 -14.32
CA ARG A 304 3.59 25.42 -14.15
C ARG A 304 2.66 24.35 -13.61
N MET A 305 2.15 24.56 -12.41
CA MET A 305 1.15 23.68 -11.82
C MET A 305 -0.10 23.60 -12.71
N ASN A 306 -0.71 22.42 -12.76
CA ASN A 306 -2.00 22.23 -13.42
C ASN A 306 -3.08 22.22 -12.35
N ASN A 307 -4.20 22.90 -12.57
CA ASN A 307 -5.31 22.88 -11.61
C ASN A 307 -6.00 21.50 -11.51
N LEU A 308 -5.71 20.60 -12.47
CA LEU A 308 -6.29 19.26 -12.56
C LEU A 308 -5.48 18.17 -11.83
N LEU A 309 -4.22 18.45 -11.46
CA LEU A 309 -3.32 17.51 -10.77
C LEU A 309 -2.67 18.23 -9.59
N PRO A 310 -2.74 17.72 -8.35
CA PRO A 310 -2.23 18.42 -7.17
C PRO A 310 -0.73 18.60 -7.16
N SER A 311 -0.33 19.59 -6.38
CA SER A 311 1.06 19.94 -6.12
C SER A 311 1.71 18.99 -5.13
N HIS A 312 2.95 18.59 -5.44
CA HIS A 312 3.84 17.92 -4.52
C HIS A 312 4.73 18.97 -3.83
N ASP A 313 4.37 19.41 -2.63
CA ASP A 313 5.21 20.34 -1.85
C ASP A 313 6.27 19.55 -1.07
N LYS A 314 7.37 19.17 -1.75
CA LYS A 314 8.58 18.69 -1.06
C LYS A 314 9.49 19.89 -0.78
N ILE A 315 9.98 19.98 0.45
CA ILE A 315 11.19 20.75 0.75
C ILE A 315 12.36 19.90 0.27
N TYR A 316 12.95 20.25 -0.86
CA TYR A 316 14.06 19.49 -1.42
C TYR A 316 15.37 19.82 -0.67
N SER A 317 15.88 18.89 0.14
CA SER A 317 17.24 18.98 0.68
C SER A 317 18.25 18.73 -0.46
N ASN A 318 19.24 19.61 -0.62
CA ASN A 318 20.29 19.51 -1.64
C ASN A 318 19.80 19.38 -3.11
N ALA A 319 18.71 20.06 -3.47
CA ALA A 319 18.24 20.09 -4.86
C ALA A 319 19.06 21.02 -5.76
N HIS A 320 19.23 20.57 -7.01
CA HIS A 320 19.79 21.37 -8.08
C HIS A 320 18.68 21.92 -8.98
N TYR A 321 18.62 23.23 -9.12
CA TYR A 321 17.61 23.86 -9.96
C TYR A 321 18.08 23.98 -11.41
N ILE A 322 17.20 23.61 -12.33
CA ILE A 322 17.42 23.80 -13.77
C ILE A 322 17.50 25.31 -14.06
N SER A 323 18.51 25.71 -14.84
CA SER A 323 18.71 27.10 -15.24
C SER A 323 17.49 27.67 -15.97
N ARG A 324 17.16 28.94 -15.70
CA ARG A 324 16.01 29.63 -16.31
C ARG A 324 15.99 29.57 -17.84
N LYS A 325 17.17 29.56 -18.47
CA LYS A 325 17.32 29.45 -19.93
C LYS A 325 16.81 28.11 -20.47
N ASN A 326 16.85 27.06 -19.65
CA ASN A 326 16.50 25.70 -20.03
C ASN A 326 15.07 25.29 -19.61
N TRP A 327 14.33 26.14 -18.90
CA TRP A 327 12.94 25.83 -18.49
C TRP A 327 12.06 25.46 -19.67
N ARG A 328 12.18 26.17 -20.80
CA ARG A 328 11.40 25.88 -22.02
C ARG A 328 11.63 24.47 -22.58
N ASN A 329 12.80 23.89 -22.31
CA ASN A 329 13.16 22.55 -22.75
C ASN A 329 12.67 21.46 -21.78
N CYS A 330 12.06 21.86 -20.66
CA CYS A 330 11.48 20.96 -19.66
C CYS A 330 9.95 20.81 -19.80
N PHE A 331 9.37 21.33 -20.88
CA PHE A 331 7.95 21.21 -21.23
C PHE A 331 7.80 20.43 -22.53
N ASP A 332 6.71 19.66 -22.63
CA ASP A 332 6.38 18.85 -23.80
C ASP A 332 7.54 17.93 -24.21
N ILE A 333 8.10 17.24 -23.21
CA ILE A 333 9.22 16.32 -23.36
C ILE A 333 8.70 14.98 -23.90
N LYS A 334 9.32 14.48 -24.96
CA LYS A 334 9.09 13.14 -25.52
C LYS A 334 10.14 12.13 -25.09
N SER A 335 11.36 12.59 -24.81
CA SER A 335 12.45 11.72 -24.39
C SER A 335 13.41 12.43 -23.45
N ILE A 336 13.90 11.73 -22.44
CA ILE A 336 14.96 12.16 -21.54
C ILE A 336 16.17 11.26 -21.76
N LYS A 337 17.34 11.87 -21.92
CA LYS A 337 18.61 11.16 -22.05
C LYS A 337 19.50 11.51 -20.88
N ILE A 338 19.88 10.50 -20.11
CA ILE A 338 20.77 10.61 -18.96
C ILE A 338 22.11 10.00 -19.37
N ARG A 339 23.19 10.78 -19.29
CA ARG A 339 24.53 10.29 -19.57
C ARG A 339 25.36 10.29 -18.29
N ILE A 340 25.82 9.12 -17.89
CA ILE A 340 26.79 8.93 -16.82
C ILE A 340 28.18 9.13 -17.40
N ILE A 341 28.87 10.20 -17.00
CA ILE A 341 30.15 10.63 -17.58
C ILE A 341 31.36 10.36 -16.69
N SER A 342 31.15 10.12 -15.39
CA SER A 342 32.21 9.71 -14.47
C SER A 342 31.65 8.91 -13.31
N SER A 343 32.50 8.04 -12.75
CA SER A 343 32.23 7.23 -11.57
C SER A 343 33.31 7.47 -10.50
N GLU A 344 32.94 7.29 -9.24
CA GLU A 344 33.87 7.45 -8.12
C GLU A 344 34.87 6.29 -8.09
N ASN A 345 36.15 6.57 -7.83
CA ASN A 345 37.23 5.57 -7.78
C ASN A 345 37.36 4.68 -9.02
N SER A 346 36.98 5.17 -10.21
CA SER A 346 36.91 4.37 -11.44
C SER A 346 36.01 3.13 -11.33
N SER A 347 35.00 3.20 -10.47
CA SER A 347 34.01 2.14 -10.29
C SER A 347 33.08 2.02 -11.50
N VAL A 348 32.22 1.01 -11.48
CA VAL A 348 31.29 0.70 -12.56
C VAL A 348 30.13 1.71 -12.55
N PRO A 349 29.72 2.27 -13.71
CA PRO A 349 28.54 3.11 -13.82
C PRO A 349 27.27 2.42 -13.30
N CYS A 350 26.53 3.08 -12.42
CA CYS A 350 25.33 2.52 -11.81
C CYS A 350 24.24 3.56 -11.58
N LEU A 351 22.99 3.10 -11.52
CA LEU A 351 21.85 3.84 -11.01
C LEU A 351 21.04 2.96 -10.06
N GLY A 352 20.81 3.40 -8.83
CA GLY A 352 20.02 2.67 -7.86
C GLY A 352 18.52 2.75 -8.15
N PHE A 353 18.02 3.95 -8.44
CA PHE A 353 16.63 4.20 -8.78
C PHE A 353 16.49 5.42 -9.69
N LEU A 354 15.34 5.53 -10.34
CA LEU A 354 14.97 6.63 -11.22
C LEU A 354 13.55 7.06 -10.88
N ASN A 355 13.36 8.33 -10.51
CA ASN A 355 12.02 8.89 -10.38
C ASN A 355 11.88 10.13 -11.28
N ILE A 356 10.80 10.16 -12.05
CA ILE A 356 10.47 11.27 -12.96
C ILE A 356 9.11 11.81 -12.55
N TYR A 357 9.08 12.96 -11.90
CA TYR A 357 7.83 13.57 -11.45
C TYR A 357 7.45 14.72 -12.35
N GLY A 358 6.16 14.79 -12.70
CA GLY A 358 5.65 15.81 -13.59
C GLY A 358 4.17 15.69 -13.87
N LYS A 359 3.76 16.27 -14.99
CA LYS A 359 2.41 16.13 -15.53
C LYS A 359 2.45 15.84 -17.03
N PRO A 360 1.40 15.24 -17.59
CA PRO A 360 1.23 15.20 -19.04
C PRO A 360 0.99 16.62 -19.61
N SER A 361 1.69 16.98 -20.70
CA SER A 361 1.67 18.34 -21.28
C SER A 361 0.38 18.72 -22.00
N SER A 362 -0.40 17.74 -22.49
CA SER A 362 -1.62 17.96 -23.28
C SER A 362 -2.76 17.05 -22.83
N LEU A 363 -3.00 16.96 -21.52
CA LEU A 363 -4.09 16.16 -20.98
C LEU A 363 -5.41 16.92 -21.11
N LYS A 364 -6.30 16.40 -21.95
CA LYS A 364 -7.69 16.86 -22.06
C LYS A 364 -8.56 16.08 -21.07
N GLU A 365 -9.69 16.65 -20.62
CA GLU A 365 -10.61 16.00 -19.67
C GLU A 365 -11.07 14.60 -20.13
N ASN A 366 -11.24 14.40 -21.44
CA ASN A 366 -11.65 13.12 -22.02
C ASN A 366 -10.55 12.03 -21.92
N ASP A 367 -9.27 12.42 -21.92
CA ASP A 367 -8.12 11.50 -21.86
C ASP A 367 -7.66 11.25 -20.42
N LEU A 368 -8.14 12.06 -19.46
CA LEU A 368 -7.83 11.93 -18.04
C LEU A 368 -8.22 10.54 -17.52
N ALA A 369 -9.42 10.04 -17.85
CA ALA A 369 -9.85 8.72 -17.41
C ALA A 369 -8.94 7.59 -17.92
N GLN A 370 -8.45 7.69 -19.16
CA GLN A 370 -7.54 6.71 -19.75
C GLN A 370 -6.13 6.79 -19.14
N PHE A 371 -5.63 8.01 -18.91
CA PHE A 371 -4.37 8.25 -18.23
C PHE A 371 -4.40 7.73 -16.78
N LEU A 372 -5.50 8.00 -16.06
CA LEU A 372 -5.70 7.50 -14.70
C LEU A 372 -5.88 5.99 -14.65
N ALA A 373 -6.56 5.38 -15.63
CA ALA A 373 -6.65 3.92 -15.71
C ALA A 373 -5.27 3.27 -15.91
N MET A 374 -4.39 3.88 -16.70
CA MET A 374 -3.02 3.39 -16.86
C MET A 374 -2.21 3.50 -15.57
N ILE A 375 -2.37 4.59 -14.81
CA ILE A 375 -1.73 4.74 -13.49
C ILE A 375 -2.34 3.79 -12.45
N GLN A 376 -3.66 3.56 -12.48
CA GLN A 376 -4.35 2.63 -11.57
C GLN A 376 -3.97 1.17 -11.84
N GLN A 377 -3.76 0.78 -13.10
CA GLN A 377 -3.21 -0.53 -13.44
C GLN A 377 -1.77 -0.72 -12.92
N CYS A 378 -1.04 0.37 -12.62
CA CYS A 378 0.29 0.30 -12.03
C CYS A 378 0.31 -0.03 -10.53
N ASP A 379 -0.78 0.25 -9.79
CA ASP A 379 -0.93 -0.10 -8.37
C ASP A 379 -1.85 -1.32 -8.16
N ILE A 380 -2.49 -1.80 -9.23
CA ILE A 380 -3.44 -2.92 -9.26
C ILE A 380 -2.92 -3.96 -10.25
N GLN A 381 -1.71 -4.46 -10.04
CA GLN A 381 -1.60 -5.92 -10.03
C GLN A 381 -1.76 -6.31 -8.56
N PRO A 382 -2.88 -6.91 -8.13
CA PRO A 382 -2.72 -7.96 -7.15
C PRO A 382 -1.73 -8.90 -7.83
N ASN A 383 -0.49 -8.93 -7.34
CA ASN A 383 0.28 -10.14 -7.48
C ASN A 383 -0.72 -11.21 -7.02
N ILE A 384 -1.16 -12.04 -7.96
CA ILE A 384 -1.39 -13.43 -7.64
C ILE A 384 0.02 -13.89 -7.25
N VAL A 385 0.39 -13.58 -6.01
CA VAL A 385 1.45 -14.28 -5.32
C VAL A 385 0.81 -15.64 -5.18
N GLU A 386 1.11 -16.52 -6.11
CA GLU A 386 1.26 -17.92 -5.75
C GLU A 386 2.10 -17.91 -4.48
N GLU A 387 1.45 -18.29 -3.38
CA GLU A 387 1.98 -18.33 -2.03
C GLU A 387 3.29 -19.12 -2.02
N ASN A 388 4.40 -18.44 -2.30
CA ASN A 388 5.72 -19.01 -2.14
C ASN A 388 6.42 -18.24 -1.03
N GLU A 389 6.36 -18.89 0.13
CA GLU A 389 7.32 -18.85 1.23
C GLU A 389 7.64 -17.45 1.80
N LYS A 390 6.69 -16.89 2.54
CA LYS A 390 7.05 -15.91 3.57
C LYS A 390 7.78 -16.64 4.70
N ARG A 391 9.08 -16.38 4.84
CA ARG A 391 9.79 -16.65 6.10
C ARG A 391 9.11 -15.89 7.24
N LEU A 392 8.76 -16.62 8.29
CA LEU A 392 8.03 -16.14 9.46
C LEU A 392 8.87 -15.13 10.26
N ASP A 393 8.28 -13.98 10.56
CA ASP A 393 8.83 -12.99 11.48
C ASP A 393 8.50 -13.40 12.94
N PRO A 394 9.48 -13.58 13.85
CA PRO A 394 9.23 -14.04 15.22
C PRO A 394 8.23 -13.17 16.00
N SER A 395 8.18 -11.88 15.67
CA SER A 395 7.31 -10.89 16.31
C SER A 395 5.82 -11.07 16.00
N GLU A 396 5.46 -11.70 14.87
CA GLU A 396 4.06 -12.03 14.56
C GLU A 396 3.57 -13.27 15.35
N LEU A 397 4.47 -14.20 15.68
CA LEU A 397 4.17 -15.38 16.50
C LEU A 397 3.95 -15.05 17.98
N GLU A 398 4.68 -14.07 18.53
CA GLU A 398 4.51 -13.61 19.92
C GLU A 398 3.15 -12.94 20.18
N GLN A 399 2.55 -12.33 19.15
CA GLN A 399 1.21 -11.73 19.26
C GLN A 399 0.09 -12.78 19.44
N LEU A 400 0.34 -14.03 19.04
CA LEU A 400 -0.64 -15.13 19.16
C LEU A 400 -0.59 -15.77 20.55
N ALA A 401 0.62 -16.08 21.04
CA ALA A 401 0.88 -16.45 22.42
C ALA A 401 2.40 -16.37 22.71
N PRO A 402 2.81 -16.06 23.95
CA PRO A 402 4.21 -16.15 24.36
C PRO A 402 4.81 -17.51 24.01
N LEU A 403 6.01 -17.53 23.41
CA LEU A 403 6.69 -18.75 22.96
C LEU A 403 6.90 -19.78 24.09
N GLU A 404 7.01 -19.32 25.32
CA GLU A 404 7.13 -20.17 26.52
C GLU A 404 5.87 -20.99 26.83
N PHE A 405 4.69 -20.62 26.30
CA PHE A 405 3.45 -21.38 26.46
C PHE A 405 3.31 -22.51 25.43
N ILE A 406 4.26 -22.60 24.50
CA ILE A 406 4.24 -23.53 23.38
C ILE A 406 5.08 -24.76 23.68
N ASP A 407 4.54 -25.92 23.34
CA ASP A 407 5.22 -27.20 23.42
C ASP A 407 6.42 -27.22 22.45
N SER A 408 7.60 -27.56 22.97
CA SER A 408 8.86 -27.55 22.21
C SER A 408 8.95 -28.63 21.11
N ILE A 409 8.03 -29.60 21.10
CA ILE A 409 7.95 -30.70 20.13
C ILE A 409 6.75 -30.51 19.19
N THR A 410 5.56 -30.30 19.73
CA THR A 410 4.33 -30.22 18.90
C THR A 410 4.03 -28.83 18.36
N ASN A 411 4.71 -27.79 18.87
CA ASN A 411 4.43 -26.39 18.55
C ASN A 411 2.99 -25.94 18.84
N GLU A 412 2.26 -26.69 19.68
CA GLU A 412 0.91 -26.37 20.16
C GLU A 412 0.96 -25.72 21.56
N MET A 413 -0.10 -25.01 21.96
CA MET A 413 -0.17 -24.48 23.34
C MET A 413 -0.23 -25.63 24.34
N MET A 414 0.62 -25.59 25.35
CA MET A 414 0.60 -26.54 26.44
C MET A 414 -0.64 -26.31 27.31
N LEU A 415 -1.25 -27.39 27.78
CA LEU A 415 -2.28 -27.36 28.83
C LEU A 415 -1.69 -27.76 30.16
N THR A 416 -0.77 -28.74 30.19
CA THR A 416 -0.09 -29.19 31.40
C THR A 416 1.41 -29.32 31.11
N PRO A 417 2.19 -28.25 31.33
CA PRO A 417 3.60 -28.25 30.98
C PRO A 417 4.42 -29.14 31.92
N TYR A 418 5.22 -30.02 31.34
CA TYR A 418 6.27 -30.80 31.96
C TYR A 418 7.63 -30.23 31.57
N LEU A 419 8.44 -29.91 32.57
CA LEU A 419 9.84 -29.56 32.42
C LEU A 419 10.66 -30.84 32.28
N LEU A 420 11.32 -30.97 31.14
CA LEU A 420 12.31 -32.00 30.90
C LEU A 420 13.65 -31.63 31.56
N PRO A 421 14.51 -32.62 31.87
CA PRO A 421 15.87 -32.35 32.35
C PRO A 421 16.74 -31.52 31.39
N SER A 422 16.39 -31.50 30.10
CA SER A 422 16.95 -30.61 29.07
C SER A 422 16.54 -29.13 29.18
N ASN A 423 15.81 -28.75 30.25
CA ASN A 423 15.22 -27.42 30.45
C ASN A 423 14.22 -26.99 29.35
N LYS A 424 13.68 -27.93 28.60
CA LYS A 424 12.59 -27.70 27.64
C LYS A 424 11.25 -28.09 28.24
N ASN A 425 10.20 -27.32 27.95
CA ASN A 425 8.84 -27.62 28.38
C ASN A 425 8.08 -28.32 27.25
N ILE A 426 7.38 -29.39 27.60
CA ILE A 426 6.48 -30.15 26.71
C ILE A 426 5.14 -30.37 27.42
N ASP A 427 4.06 -30.54 26.68
CA ASP A 427 2.75 -30.88 27.23
C ASP A 427 2.72 -32.33 27.73
N LYS A 428 1.85 -32.59 28.71
CA LYS A 428 1.58 -33.94 29.21
C LYS A 428 1.21 -34.91 28.08
N THR A 429 0.35 -34.50 27.15
CA THR A 429 -0.08 -35.36 26.04
C THR A 429 1.08 -35.71 25.10
N THR A 430 1.99 -34.77 24.88
CA THR A 430 3.22 -34.97 24.13
C THR A 430 4.16 -35.95 24.82
N LEU A 431 4.33 -35.81 26.14
CA LEU A 431 5.12 -36.75 26.94
C LEU A 431 4.53 -38.18 26.89
N GLU A 432 3.21 -38.31 27.03
CA GLU A 432 2.51 -39.61 26.97
C GLU A 432 2.66 -40.28 25.59
N ARG A 433 2.51 -39.50 24.50
CA ARG A 433 2.76 -39.99 23.13
C ARG A 433 4.20 -40.40 22.91
N TYR A 434 5.16 -39.63 23.42
CA TYR A 434 6.58 -39.94 23.29
C TYR A 434 6.96 -41.24 24.02
N LEU A 435 6.35 -41.47 25.20
CA LEU A 435 6.57 -42.69 25.95
C LEU A 435 5.97 -43.91 25.25
N ASP A 436 4.91 -43.77 24.45
CA ASP A 436 4.31 -44.84 23.63
C ASP A 436 4.13 -46.17 24.41
N GLY A 437 3.64 -46.06 25.66
CA GLY A 437 3.45 -47.20 26.57
C GLY A 437 4.73 -47.81 27.16
N LYS A 438 5.91 -47.24 26.88
CA LYS A 438 7.20 -47.64 27.49
C LYS A 438 7.35 -47.05 28.89
N ILE A 439 7.99 -47.81 29.77
CA ILE A 439 8.33 -47.36 31.13
C ILE A 439 9.40 -46.25 31.03
N LEU A 440 9.27 -45.22 31.87
CA LEU A 440 10.12 -44.03 31.87
C LEU A 440 11.62 -44.36 31.93
N GLU A 441 12.00 -45.36 32.72
CA GLU A 441 13.40 -45.83 32.88
C GLU A 441 14.02 -46.44 31.62
N LYS A 442 13.20 -46.85 30.64
CA LYS A 442 13.65 -47.33 29.32
C LYS A 442 13.62 -46.25 28.25
N SER A 443 13.22 -45.03 28.62
CA SER A 443 13.04 -43.90 27.72
C SER A 443 14.15 -42.87 27.95
N LYS A 444 14.39 -42.03 26.94
CA LYS A 444 15.46 -41.02 26.95
C LYS A 444 14.87 -39.63 26.77
N ASP A 445 15.54 -38.61 27.28
CA ASP A 445 15.18 -37.22 27.02
C ASP A 445 15.25 -36.93 25.50
N PRO A 446 14.16 -36.42 24.88
CA PRO A 446 14.06 -36.25 23.42
C PRO A 446 15.02 -35.19 22.84
N PHE A 447 15.57 -34.29 23.65
CA PHE A 447 16.45 -33.21 23.20
C PHE A 447 17.93 -33.51 23.43
N THR A 448 18.25 -34.29 24.47
CA THR A 448 19.64 -34.60 24.87
C THR A 448 20.02 -36.06 24.69
N ASN A 449 19.04 -36.94 24.42
CA ASN A 449 19.22 -38.38 24.25
C ASN A 449 19.82 -39.10 25.48
N ILE A 450 19.68 -38.49 26.67
CA ILE A 450 20.14 -39.04 27.96
C ILE A 450 19.02 -39.89 28.55
N PRO A 451 19.28 -41.13 29.04
CA PRO A 451 18.26 -41.97 29.66
C PRO A 451 17.69 -41.34 30.93
N PHE A 452 16.38 -41.45 31.10
CA PHE A 452 15.75 -40.99 32.33
C PHE A 452 16.19 -41.86 33.51
N SER A 453 16.41 -41.24 34.66
CA SER A 453 16.78 -41.89 35.92
C SER A 453 16.00 -41.26 37.08
N ASN A 454 16.09 -41.84 38.28
CA ASN A 454 15.42 -41.31 39.47
C ASN A 454 15.75 -39.84 39.78
N THR A 455 16.93 -39.36 39.35
CA THR A 455 17.35 -37.96 39.50
C THR A 455 17.15 -37.13 38.23
N HIS A 456 16.95 -37.77 37.08
CA HIS A 456 16.86 -37.15 35.76
C HIS A 456 15.54 -37.57 35.10
N GLN A 457 14.42 -37.03 35.59
CA GLN A 457 13.07 -37.36 35.10
C GLN A 457 12.23 -36.09 34.86
N PRO A 458 11.23 -36.14 33.94
CA PRO A 458 10.31 -35.03 33.70
C PRO A 458 9.53 -34.66 34.98
N ARG A 459 9.33 -33.37 35.23
CA ARG A 459 8.55 -32.86 36.37
C ARG A 459 7.52 -31.84 35.90
N ILE A 460 6.38 -31.77 36.57
CA ILE A 460 5.35 -30.77 36.25
C ILE A 460 5.87 -29.36 36.57
N ASN A 461 5.73 -28.44 35.62
CA ASN A 461 6.07 -27.03 35.80
C ASN A 461 4.85 -26.24 36.30
N HIS A 462 4.67 -26.18 37.62
CA HIS A 462 3.51 -25.54 38.26
C HIS A 462 3.45 -24.02 38.01
N GLU A 463 4.60 -23.35 37.85
CA GLU A 463 4.67 -21.92 37.59
C GLU A 463 4.17 -21.59 36.18
N LEU A 464 4.67 -22.32 35.18
CA LEU A 464 4.23 -22.15 33.80
C LEU A 464 2.75 -22.54 33.63
N LYS A 465 2.30 -23.57 34.33
CA LYS A 465 0.89 -23.98 34.36
C LYS A 465 -0.02 -22.84 34.84
N SER A 466 0.34 -22.18 35.94
CA SER A 466 -0.43 -21.05 36.48
C SER A 466 -0.55 -19.89 35.49
N ARG A 467 0.54 -19.59 34.76
CA ARG A 467 0.57 -18.53 33.75
C ARG A 467 -0.27 -18.86 32.52
N ILE A 468 -0.24 -20.12 32.08
CA ILE A 468 -1.06 -20.64 30.98
C ILE A 468 -2.55 -20.58 31.37
N ASP A 469 -2.92 -20.98 32.59
CA ASP A 469 -4.32 -20.97 33.04
C ASP A 469 -4.87 -19.54 33.14
N LEU A 470 -4.06 -18.58 33.59
CA LEU A 470 -4.41 -17.16 33.58
C LEU A 470 -4.58 -16.62 32.14
N PHE A 471 -3.71 -17.04 31.21
CA PHE A 471 -3.81 -16.67 29.81
C PHE A 471 -5.07 -17.24 29.15
N ILE A 472 -5.43 -18.49 29.47
CA ILE A 472 -6.64 -19.14 28.96
C ILE A 472 -7.91 -18.47 29.47
N SER A 473 -7.96 -18.16 30.77
CA SER A 473 -9.11 -17.49 31.38
C SER A 473 -9.31 -16.05 30.86
N THR A 474 -8.24 -15.34 30.52
CA THR A 474 -8.30 -13.95 30.03
C THR A 474 -8.78 -13.85 28.58
N ASN A 475 -8.35 -14.79 27.71
CA ASN A 475 -8.62 -14.72 26.27
C ASN A 475 -9.83 -15.57 25.84
N GLY A 476 -10.23 -16.57 26.63
CA GLY A 476 -11.30 -17.50 26.29
C GLY A 476 -10.86 -18.61 25.31
N GLN A 477 -11.46 -19.80 25.44
CA GLN A 477 -11.09 -20.98 24.66
C GLN A 477 -11.22 -20.80 23.15
N SER A 478 -12.25 -20.09 22.68
CA SER A 478 -12.52 -19.86 21.25
C SER A 478 -11.47 -18.98 20.57
N GLU A 479 -10.92 -18.01 21.28
CA GLU A 479 -9.87 -17.14 20.77
C GLU A 479 -8.52 -17.87 20.71
N ILE A 480 -8.28 -18.80 21.65
CA ILE A 480 -7.06 -19.62 21.67
C ILE A 480 -7.06 -20.63 20.54
N GLU A 481 -8.17 -21.32 20.30
CA GLU A 481 -8.33 -22.19 19.13
C GLU A 481 -8.16 -21.41 17.82
N ARG A 482 -8.71 -20.18 17.75
CA ARG A 482 -8.52 -19.31 16.59
C ARG A 482 -7.04 -18.96 16.37
N ARG A 483 -6.30 -18.63 17.44
CA ARG A 483 -4.87 -18.27 17.37
C ARG A 483 -3.97 -19.48 17.06
N GLN A 484 -4.30 -20.66 17.60
CA GLN A 484 -3.63 -21.91 17.24
C GLN A 484 -3.84 -22.28 15.78
N ASN A 485 -5.08 -22.18 15.28
CA ASN A 485 -5.38 -22.41 13.86
C ASN A 485 -4.65 -21.42 12.95
N LEU A 486 -4.51 -20.16 13.38
CA LEU A 486 -3.71 -19.16 12.66
C LEU A 486 -2.23 -19.53 12.65
N ARG A 487 -1.67 -19.93 13.80
CA ARG A 487 -0.28 -20.36 13.94
C ARG A 487 0.03 -21.61 13.12
N ASN A 488 -0.83 -22.62 13.14
CA ASN A 488 -0.66 -23.84 12.36
C ASN A 488 -0.73 -23.57 10.86
N ARG A 489 -1.60 -22.65 10.41
CA ARG A 489 -1.60 -22.18 9.02
C ARG A 489 -0.31 -21.46 8.64
N LEU A 490 0.24 -20.67 9.54
CA LEU A 490 1.49 -19.95 9.33
C LEU A 490 2.71 -20.89 9.29
N LEU A 491 2.75 -21.95 10.11
CA LEU A 491 3.83 -22.94 10.15
C LEU A 491 3.74 -24.02 9.06
N ASN A 492 2.55 -24.33 8.53
CA ASN A 492 2.38 -25.32 7.46
C ASN A 492 2.62 -24.73 6.06
N ASN A 493 2.66 -23.40 5.94
CA ASN A 493 2.89 -22.67 4.69
C ASN A 493 4.35 -22.14 4.57
N SER A 494 5.29 -22.70 5.34
CA SER A 494 6.71 -22.33 5.39
C SER A 494 7.64 -23.43 4.92
#